data_AF-A0A7W0FCJ6-F1
#
_entry.id   AF-A0A7W0FCJ6-F1
#
_cell.length_a   1.000
_cell.length_b   1.000
_cell.length_c   1.000
_cell.angle_alpha   90.00
_cell.angle_beta   90.00
_cell.angle_gamma   90.00
#
_symmetry.space_group_name_H-M   'P 1'
#
loop_
_entity.id
_entity.type
_entity.pdbx_description
1 polymer ?
#
loop_
_entity_poly.entity_id
_entity_poly.type
_entity_poly.pdbx_seq_one_letter_code
_entity_poly.pdbx_strand_id
1 'polypeptide(L)'
;MRKALLLTLCLVLIYVAPAAAAETLKIGFVDLPRIFLESEAGKKARADIEAIEKSKKTVIEKKVDALKEIEEEVTKQSSVLSAEAK
;
A
#
# COMPACT_ATOMS: atom_id res chain seq x y z
N MET A 1 -8.16 32.54 64.05
CA MET A 1 -8.16 31.07 64.19
C MET A 1 -9.17 30.40 63.26
N ARG A 2 -10.49 30.40 63.53
CA ARG A 2 -11.50 29.69 62.70
C ARG A 2 -11.60 30.17 61.25
N LYS A 3 -11.58 31.49 61.03
CA LYS A 3 -11.61 32.10 59.68
C LYS A 3 -10.34 31.80 58.87
N ALA A 4 -9.18 31.78 59.54
CA ALA A 4 -7.91 31.45 58.91
C ALA A 4 -7.86 29.96 58.50
N LEU A 5 -8.35 29.07 59.37
CA LEU A 5 -8.47 27.63 59.10
C LEU A 5 -9.39 27.35 57.89
N LEU A 6 -10.52 28.05 57.80
CA LEU A 6 -11.44 27.96 56.65
C LEU A 6 -10.79 28.46 55.36
N LEU A 7 -10.02 29.54 55.42
CA LEU A 7 -9.33 30.11 54.27
C LEU A 7 -8.22 29.18 53.75
N THR A 8 -7.45 28.57 54.65
CA THR A 8 -6.46 27.54 54.30
C THR A 8 -7.11 26.29 53.73
N LEU A 9 -8.28 25.87 54.25
CA LEU A 9 -9.01 24.73 53.70
C LEU A 9 -9.53 25.01 52.29
N CYS A 10 -10.08 26.20 52.04
CA CYS A 10 -10.50 26.61 50.70
C CYS A 10 -9.33 26.64 49.69
N LEU A 11 -8.15 27.13 50.11
CA LEU A 11 -6.96 27.16 49.27
C LEU A 11 -6.46 25.76 48.89
N VAL A 12 -6.50 24.81 49.83
CA VAL A 12 -6.16 23.41 49.57
C VAL A 12 -7.16 22.76 48.61
N LEU A 13 -8.45 23.03 48.77
CA LEU A 13 -9.49 22.48 47.90
C LEU A 13 -9.39 23.01 46.45
N ILE A 14 -9.02 24.29 46.27
CA ILE A 14 -8.82 24.88 44.94
C ILE A 14 -7.58 24.28 44.25
N TYR A 15 -6.53 23.96 45.02
CA TYR A 15 -5.28 23.40 44.47
C TYR A 15 -5.42 21.94 43.99
N VAL A 16 -6.35 21.16 44.56
CA VAL A 16 -6.56 19.74 44.22
C VAL A 16 -7.53 19.56 43.04
N ALA A 17 -8.34 20.56 42.70
CA ALA A 17 -9.35 20.51 41.64
C ALA A 17 -8.81 20.24 40.20
N PRO A 18 -7.66 20.78 39.75
CA PRO A 18 -7.28 20.65 38.33
C PRO A 18 -6.78 19.25 37.93
N ALA A 19 -6.43 18.38 38.89
CA ALA A 19 -5.96 17.02 38.58
C ALA A 19 -7.08 16.11 38.03
N ALA A 20 -8.34 16.41 38.33
CA ALA A 20 -9.50 15.64 37.86
C ALA A 20 -10.02 16.09 36.48
N ALA A 21 -9.51 17.21 35.95
CA ALA A 21 -9.93 17.79 34.67
C ALA A 21 -8.94 17.53 33.52
N ALA A 22 -7.88 16.75 33.76
CA ALA A 22 -6.98 16.31 32.70
C ALA A 22 -7.73 15.31 31.80
N GLU A 23 -8.34 15.81 30.73
CA GLU A 23 -8.87 14.95 29.66
C GLU A 23 -7.74 14.04 29.19
N THR A 24 -7.88 12.72 29.39
CA THR A 24 -7.04 11.71 28.76
C THR A 24 -7.08 11.95 27.25
N LEU A 25 -5.98 12.45 26.70
CA LEU A 25 -5.82 12.73 25.28
C LEU A 25 -6.10 11.45 24.49
N LYS A 26 -7.21 11.41 23.75
CA LYS A 26 -7.62 10.24 22.97
C LYS A 26 -6.82 10.17 21.67
N ILE A 27 -5.59 9.67 21.75
CA ILE A 27 -4.77 9.38 20.58
C ILE A 27 -5.04 7.95 20.11
N GLY A 28 -5.54 7.81 18.89
CA GLY A 28 -5.57 6.54 18.17
C GLY A 28 -4.51 6.53 17.07
N PHE A 29 -3.94 5.37 16.77
CA PHE A 29 -3.08 5.17 15.61
C PHE A 29 -3.72 4.16 14.66
N VAL A 30 -3.44 4.30 13.37
CA VAL A 30 -3.95 3.43 12.32
C VAL A 30 -2.78 2.75 11.62
N ASP A 31 -2.83 1.42 11.54
CA ASP A 31 -1.86 0.61 10.82
C ASP A 31 -2.31 0.43 9.36
N LEU A 32 -1.89 1.37 8.50
CA LEU A 32 -2.22 1.34 7.08
C LEU A 32 -1.64 0.12 6.34
N PRO A 33 -0.37 -0.29 6.56
CA PRO A 33 0.16 -1.52 5.98
C PRO A 33 -0.70 -2.75 6.28
N ARG A 34 -1.12 -2.92 7.54
CA ARG A 34 -1.97 -4.03 7.95
C ARG A 34 -3.34 -3.96 7.29
N ILE A 35 -3.96 -2.78 7.21
CA ILE A 35 -5.23 -2.60 6.50
C ILE A 35 -5.10 -3.00 5.03
N PHE A 36 -4.05 -2.57 4.35
CA PHE A 36 -3.83 -2.92 2.94
C PHE A 36 -3.61 -4.43 2.72
N LEU A 37 -3.06 -5.13 3.70
CA LEU A 37 -2.80 -6.57 3.65
C LEU A 37 -4.02 -7.42 4.05
N GLU A 38 -4.70 -7.04 5.14
CA GLU A 38 -5.71 -7.88 5.79
C GLU A 38 -7.15 -7.50 5.44
N SER A 39 -7.40 -6.27 4.99
CA SER A 39 -8.75 -5.85 4.62
C SER A 39 -9.22 -6.50 3.32
N GLU A 40 -10.52 -6.73 3.21
CA GLU A 40 -11.13 -7.27 1.98
C GLU A 40 -10.90 -6.38 0.77
N ALA A 41 -10.93 -5.05 0.97
CA ALA A 41 -10.60 -4.10 -0.09
C ALA A 41 -9.13 -4.21 -0.55
N GLY A 42 -8.21 -4.36 0.40
CA GLY A 42 -6.78 -4.55 0.11
C GLY A 42 -6.49 -5.87 -0.60
N LYS A 43 -7.09 -6.97 -0.16
CA LYS A 43 -7.02 -8.27 -0.83
C LYS A 43 -7.57 -8.21 -2.25
N LYS A 44 -8.72 -7.56 -2.44
CA LYS A 44 -9.32 -7.37 -3.77
C LYS A 44 -8.40 -6.57 -4.70
N ALA A 45 -7.85 -5.45 -4.22
CA ALA A 45 -6.94 -4.63 -5.01
C ALA A 45 -5.68 -5.41 -5.43
N ARG A 46 -5.13 -6.25 -4.55
CA ARG A 46 -4.00 -7.13 -4.88
C ARG A 46 -4.35 -8.13 -5.98
N ALA A 47 -5.49 -8.81 -5.84
CA ALA A 47 -5.96 -9.76 -6.85
C ALA A 47 -6.19 -9.09 -8.22
N ASP A 48 -6.75 -7.88 -8.23
CA ASP A 48 -6.97 -7.10 -9.45
C ASP A 48 -5.63 -6.73 -10.11
N ILE A 49 -4.61 -6.34 -9.33
CA ILE A 49 -3.25 -6.05 -9.83
C ILE A 49 -2.58 -7.31 -10.40
N GLU A 50 -2.64 -8.43 -9.69
CA GLU A 50 -2.08 -9.71 -10.15
C GLU A 50 -2.74 -10.18 -11.45
N ALA A 51 -4.04 -9.99 -11.59
CA ALA A 51 -4.77 -10.31 -12.82
C ALA A 51 -4.30 -9.44 -14.01
N ILE A 52 -4.10 -8.13 -13.78
CA ILE A 52 -3.58 -7.22 -14.79
C ILE A 52 -2.16 -7.62 -15.20
N GLU A 53 -1.30 -7.94 -14.23
CA GLU A 53 0.07 -8.34 -14.47
C GLU A 53 0.12 -9.62 -15.33
N LYS A 54 -0.63 -10.65 -14.94
CA LYS A 54 -0.69 -11.92 -15.68
C LYS A 54 -1.21 -11.71 -17.09
N SER A 55 -2.28 -10.95 -17.25
CA SER A 55 -2.86 -10.62 -18.57
C SER A 55 -1.84 -9.93 -19.47
N LYS A 56 -1.17 -8.89 -18.96
CA LYS A 56 -0.17 -8.14 -19.72
C LYS A 56 1.06 -9.00 -20.04
N LYS A 57 1.53 -9.84 -19.12
CA LYS A 57 2.63 -10.79 -19.38
C LYS A 57 2.30 -11.75 -20.51
N THR A 58 1.12 -12.35 -20.50
CA THR A 58 0.68 -13.25 -21.60
C THR A 58 0.63 -12.52 -22.95
N VAL A 59 0.17 -11.26 -22.98
CA VAL A 59 0.18 -10.46 -24.22
C VAL A 59 1.61 -10.19 -24.70
N ILE A 60 2.53 -9.88 -23.79
CA ILE A 60 3.93 -9.63 -24.12
C ILE A 60 4.59 -10.91 -24.64
N GLU A 61 4.41 -12.05 -23.96
CA GLU A 61 4.95 -13.35 -24.35
C GLU A 61 4.49 -13.73 -25.76
N LYS A 62 3.19 -13.63 -26.05
CA LYS A 62 2.66 -13.89 -27.40
C LYS A 62 3.30 -13.00 -28.47
N LYS A 63 3.58 -11.74 -28.16
CA LYS A 63 4.26 -10.83 -29.10
C LYS A 63 5.72 -11.22 -29.31
N VAL A 64 6.41 -11.62 -28.25
CA VAL A 64 7.80 -12.10 -28.34
C VAL A 64 7.87 -13.36 -29.20
N ASP A 65 6.95 -14.30 -29.01
CA ASP A 65 6.93 -15.54 -29.80
C ASP A 65 6.62 -15.27 -31.27
N ALA A 66 5.63 -14.41 -31.57
CA ALA A 66 5.33 -14.00 -32.94
C ALA A 66 6.52 -13.29 -33.62
N LEU A 67 7.28 -12.47 -32.88
CA LEU A 67 8.47 -11.81 -33.41
C LEU A 67 9.59 -12.82 -33.74
N LYS A 68 9.77 -13.85 -32.91
CA LYS A 68 10.74 -14.93 -33.17
C LYS A 68 10.35 -15.74 -34.41
N GLU A 69 9.08 -16.07 -34.58
CA GLU A 69 8.60 -16.77 -35.78
C GLU A 69 8.90 -15.96 -37.05
N ILE A 70 8.64 -14.64 -37.03
CA ILE A 70 8.98 -13.74 -38.14
C ILE A 70 10.49 -13.69 -38.39
N GLU A 71 11.31 -13.60 -37.32
CA GLU A 71 12.77 -13.59 -37.43
C GLU A 71 13.32 -14.89 -38.06
N GLU A 72 12.77 -16.03 -37.65
CA GLU A 72 13.11 -17.33 -38.23
C GLU A 72 12.70 -17.43 -39.71
N GLU A 73 11.52 -16.94 -40.07
CA GLU A 73 11.04 -16.93 -41.45
C GLU A 73 11.90 -16.02 -42.34
N VAL A 74 12.22 -14.81 -41.88
CA VAL A 74 13.11 -13.88 -42.58
C VAL A 74 14.51 -14.47 -42.76
N THR A 75 15.03 -15.15 -41.74
CA THR A 75 16.34 -15.80 -41.81
C THR A 75 16.33 -16.95 -42.83
N LYS A 76 15.28 -17.79 -42.84
CA LYS A 76 15.09 -18.85 -43.84
C LYS A 76 14.99 -18.28 -45.25
N GLN A 77 14.14 -17.28 -45.47
CA GLN A 77 13.97 -16.65 -46.78
C GLN A 77 15.28 -16.01 -47.29
N SER A 78 16.02 -15.33 -46.41
CA SER A 78 17.33 -14.73 -46.76
C SER A 78 18.35 -15.79 -47.16
N SER A 79 18.35 -16.95 -46.51
CA SER A 79 19.26 -18.05 -46.85
C SER A 79 18.95 -18.68 -48.21
N VAL A 80 17.67 -18.78 -48.59
CA VAL A 80 17.23 -19.33 -49.89
C VAL A 80 17.55 -18.34 -51.02
N LEU A 81 17.22 -17.05 -50.85
CA LEU A 81 17.57 -16.01 -51.83
C LEU A 81 19.08 -15.91 -52.08
N SER A 82 19.91 -16.08 -51.04
CA SER A 82 21.37 -16.09 -51.20
C SER A 82 21.90 -17.32 -51.94
N ALA A 83 21.17 -18.44 -51.93
CA ALA A 83 21.56 -19.66 -52.62
C ALA A 83 21.13 -19.64 -54.09
N GLU A 84 20.00 -19.01 -54.41
CA GLU A 84 19.49 -18.86 -55.79
C GLU A 84 20.15 -17.68 -56.55
N ALA A 85 20.76 -16.72 -55.83
CA ALA A 85 21.50 -15.61 -56.41
C ALA A 85 22.98 -15.93 -56.76
N LYS A 86 23.43 -17.18 -56.58
CA LYS A 86 24.77 -17.66 -56.97
C LYS A 86 24.73 -18.59 -58.17
#